data_AF-A0A328W4G2-F1
#
_entry.id   AF-A0A328W4G2-F1
#
_cell.length_a   1.000
_cell.length_b   1.000
_cell.length_c   1.000
_cell.angle_alpha   90.00
_cell.angle_beta   90.00
_cell.angle_gamma   90.00
#
_symmetry.space_group_name_H-M   'P 1'
#
loop_
_entity.id
_entity.type
_entity.pdbx_description
1 polymer ?
#
loop_
_entity_poly.entity_id
_entity_poly.type
_entity_poly.pdbx_seq_one_letter_code
_entity_poly.pdbx_strand_id
1 'polypeptide(L)'
;METNSAIEVQFHCRQCQADIRVTFKSEQFTTLLCPQCDYSYSLMRPTIGEEILLDWEKEAVFQKIRADQTEHDKMELMLLVIKVVELLTWRDEGNGHIRAIETLREWLLLNGVPKALIELLDAKGHEGSSPTERKG
;
A
#
# COMPACT_ATOMS: atom_id res chain seq x y z
N MET A 1 10.30 -14.30 -26.54
CA MET A 1 10.20 -13.30 -27.63
C MET A 1 10.99 -12.08 -27.18
N GLU A 2 12.19 -11.89 -27.70
CA GLU A 2 13.02 -10.74 -27.35
C GLU A 2 12.43 -9.48 -27.98
N THR A 3 11.81 -8.62 -27.18
CA THR A 3 11.46 -7.28 -27.60
C THR A 3 12.76 -6.48 -27.76
N ASN A 4 13.33 -6.53 -28.97
CA ASN A 4 14.49 -5.72 -29.38
C ASN A 4 14.08 -4.25 -29.54
N SER A 5 13.56 -3.64 -28.48
CA SER A 5 13.35 -2.20 -28.40
C SER A 5 14.70 -1.53 -28.14
N ALA A 6 15.08 -0.63 -29.05
CA ALA A 6 16.28 0.18 -28.89
C ALA A 6 16.19 1.01 -27.60
N ILE A 7 17.22 0.96 -26.76
CA ILE A 7 17.29 1.72 -25.51
C ILE A 7 18.11 2.98 -25.76
N GLU A 8 17.54 4.15 -25.48
CA GLU A 8 18.24 5.42 -25.56
C GLU A 8 18.72 5.86 -24.17
N VAL A 9 19.99 6.23 -24.07
CA VAL A 9 20.62 6.74 -22.85
C VAL A 9 21.12 8.16 -23.13
N GLN A 10 20.68 9.11 -22.31
CA GLN A 10 21.13 10.50 -22.35
C GLN A 10 21.84 10.88 -21.04
N PHE A 11 22.99 11.52 -21.16
CA PHE A 11 23.75 12.04 -20.03
C PHE A 11 24.65 13.20 -20.46
N HIS A 12 25.15 13.96 -19.50
CA HIS A 12 26.06 15.08 -19.75
C HIS A 12 27.51 14.62 -19.64
N CYS A 13 28.37 15.09 -20.54
CA CYS A 13 29.81 14.87 -20.44
C CYS A 13 30.36 15.47 -19.15
N ARG A 14 31.09 14.67 -18.37
CA ARG A 14 31.70 15.12 -17.10
C ARG A 14 32.76 16.21 -17.30
N GLN A 15 33.37 16.32 -18.48
CA GLN A 15 34.48 17.24 -18.73
C GLN A 15 34.05 18.56 -19.38
N CYS A 16 33.15 18.54 -20.36
CA CYS A 16 32.70 19.75 -21.06
C CYS A 16 31.20 20.03 -20.94
N GLN A 17 30.44 19.21 -20.20
CA GLN A 17 28.99 19.33 -20.00
C GLN A 17 28.14 19.22 -21.28
N ALA A 18 28.73 18.86 -22.42
CA ALA A 18 27.97 18.59 -23.64
C ALA A 18 27.01 17.41 -23.46
N ASP A 19 25.83 17.51 -24.05
CA ASP A 19 24.86 16.42 -24.12
C ASP A 19 25.41 15.25 -24.94
N ILE A 20 25.31 14.05 -24.39
CA ILE A 20 25.64 12.79 -25.05
C ILE A 20 24.38 11.94 -25.13
N ARG A 21 24.08 11.44 -26.33
CA ARG A 21 22.98 10.50 -26.59
C ARG A 21 23.51 9.23 -27.24
N VAL A 22 23.06 8.09 -26.73
CA VAL A 22 23.55 6.77 -27.13
C VAL A 22 22.38 5.83 -27.28
N THR A 23 22.31 5.11 -28.40
CA THR A 23 21.25 4.15 -28.67
C THR A 23 21.83 2.73 -28.66
N PHE A 24 21.37 1.90 -27.72
CA PHE A 24 21.68 0.47 -27.68
C PHE A 24 20.62 -0.29 -28.47
N LYS A 25 21.01 -0.88 -29.61
CA LYS A 25 20.12 -1.75 -30.40
C LYS A 25 20.19 -3.18 -29.89
N SER A 26 21.38 -3.79 -30.02
CA SER A 26 21.65 -5.17 -29.63
C SER A 26 22.96 -5.31 -28.85
N GLU A 27 23.88 -4.33 -28.89
CA GLU A 27 25.10 -4.42 -28.09
C GLU A 27 24.81 -4.28 -26.58
N GLN A 28 25.48 -5.09 -25.77
CA GLN A 28 25.45 -4.95 -24.31
C GLN A 28 26.46 -3.91 -23.80
N PHE A 29 27.48 -3.61 -24.60
CA PHE A 29 28.54 -2.67 -24.26
C PHE A 29 28.84 -1.80 -25.47
N THR A 30 29.10 -0.52 -25.22
CA THR A 30 29.56 0.39 -26.26
C THR A 30 30.58 1.36 -25.70
N THR A 31 31.55 1.74 -26.52
CA THR A 31 32.52 2.78 -26.19
C THR A 31 32.31 3.94 -27.13
N LEU A 32 32.24 5.15 -26.61
CA LEU A 32 32.04 6.36 -27.39
C LEU A 32 32.90 7.51 -26.87
N LEU A 33 33.21 8.43 -27.76
CA LEU A 33 33.94 9.66 -27.44
C LEU A 33 32.93 10.81 -27.34
N CYS A 34 33.15 11.70 -26.38
CA CYS A 34 32.41 12.95 -26.32
C CYS A 34 32.69 13.78 -27.58
N PRO A 35 31.67 14.27 -28.30
CA PRO A 35 31.87 15.01 -29.55
C PRO A 35 32.54 16.38 -29.37
N GLN A 36 32.70 16.86 -28.13
CA GLN A 36 33.29 18.17 -27.84
C GLN A 36 34.67 18.14 -27.20
N CYS A 37 35.02 17.08 -26.46
CA CYS A 37 36.29 17.02 -25.73
C CYS A 37 37.04 15.70 -25.90
N ASP A 38 36.54 14.81 -26.78
CA ASP A 38 37.10 13.49 -27.06
C ASP A 38 37.28 12.58 -25.83
N TYR A 39 36.63 12.91 -24.71
CA TYR A 39 36.66 12.07 -23.53
C TYR A 39 35.91 10.76 -23.77
N SER A 40 36.55 9.63 -23.46
CA SER A 40 36.03 8.30 -23.72
C SER A 40 35.12 7.79 -22.60
N TYR A 41 33.98 7.23 -22.97
CA TYR A 41 33.06 6.53 -22.09
C TYR A 41 32.89 5.09 -22.54
N SER A 42 32.94 4.16 -21.60
CA SER A 42 32.46 2.79 -21.77
C SER A 42 31.13 2.64 -21.04
N LEU A 43 30.08 2.35 -21.79
CA LEU A 43 28.71 2.23 -21.28
C LEU A 43 28.22 0.79 -21.43
N MET A 44 27.45 0.36 -20.44
CA MET A 44 26.71 -0.89 -20.48
C MET A 44 25.24 -0.58 -20.80
N ARG A 45 24.61 -1.42 -21.64
CA ARG A 45 23.19 -1.37 -21.89
C ARG A 45 22.46 -1.54 -20.55
N PRO A 46 21.58 -0.61 -20.15
CA PRO A 46 20.80 -0.78 -18.95
C PRO A 46 19.95 -2.05 -19.06
N THR A 47 20.10 -2.96 -18.12
CA THR A 47 19.25 -4.14 -17.98
C THR A 47 18.35 -3.93 -16.78
N ILE A 48 17.04 -4.05 -16.97
CA ILE A 48 16.16 -4.41 -15.86
C ILE A 48 16.28 -5.92 -15.79
N GLY A 49 16.94 -6.44 -14.76
CA GLY A 49 17.07 -7.89 -14.59
C GLY A 49 15.68 -8.54 -14.51
N GLU A 50 15.49 -9.67 -15.19
CA GLU A 50 14.22 -10.42 -15.12
C GLU A 50 13.83 -10.76 -13.68
N GLU A 51 14.82 -10.96 -12.80
CA GLU A 51 14.64 -11.14 -11.35
C GLU A 51 13.92 -9.96 -10.70
N ILE A 52 14.28 -8.73 -11.06
CA ILE A 52 13.61 -7.51 -10.56
C ILE A 52 12.16 -7.50 -11.02
N LEU A 53 11.90 -7.77 -12.31
CA LEU A 53 10.53 -7.79 -12.85
C LEU A 53 9.65 -8.85 -12.17
N LEU A 54 10.19 -10.07 -11.98
CA LEU A 54 9.48 -11.16 -11.29
C LEU A 54 9.16 -10.81 -9.83
N ASP A 55 10.06 -10.11 -9.15
CA ASP A 55 9.82 -9.69 -7.76
C ASP A 55 8.77 -8.58 -7.66
N TRP A 56 8.73 -7.63 -8.60
CA TRP A 56 7.66 -6.63 -8.67
C TRP A 56 6.29 -7.24 -8.99
N GLU A 57 6.23 -8.24 -9.86
CA GLU A 57 4.98 -8.95 -10.16
C GLU A 57 4.45 -9.70 -8.94
N LYS A 58 5.32 -10.43 -8.23
CA LYS A 58 4.95 -11.11 -6.98
C LYS A 58 4.47 -10.12 -5.91
N GLU A 59 5.20 -9.01 -5.74
CA GLU A 59 4.82 -7.97 -4.78
C GLU A 59 3.47 -7.34 -5.15
N ALA A 60 3.23 -7.06 -6.43
CA ALA A 60 1.94 -6.52 -6.89
C ALA A 60 0.78 -7.49 -6.60
N VAL A 61 0.98 -8.80 -6.83
CA VAL A 61 -0.02 -9.82 -6.47
C VAL A 61 -0.25 -9.86 -4.97
N PHE A 62 0.81 -9.81 -4.17
CA PHE A 62 0.71 -9.78 -2.71
C PHE A 62 -0.06 -8.55 -2.21
N GLN A 63 0.24 -7.36 -2.74
CA GLN A 63 -0.46 -6.14 -2.38
C GLN A 63 -1.93 -6.17 -2.79
N LYS A 64 -2.25 -6.76 -3.94
CA LYS A 64 -3.64 -6.98 -4.36
C LYS A 64 -4.38 -7.89 -3.38
N ILE A 65 -3.84 -9.06 -3.07
CA ILE A 65 -4.45 -10.00 -2.12
C ILE A 65 -4.68 -9.31 -0.76
N ARG A 66 -3.69 -8.54 -0.30
CA ARG A 66 -3.80 -7.79 0.95
C ARG A 66 -4.89 -6.72 0.90
N ALA A 67 -5.03 -6.01 -0.21
CA ALA A 67 -6.08 -5.02 -0.40
C ALA A 67 -7.47 -5.68 -0.43
N ASP A 68 -7.62 -6.77 -1.17
CA ASP A 68 -8.86 -7.54 -1.28
C ASP A 68 -9.27 -8.08 0.11
N GLN A 69 -8.33 -8.63 0.89
CA GLN A 69 -8.59 -9.07 2.26
C GLN A 69 -9.02 -7.91 3.16
N THR A 70 -8.38 -6.74 3.04
CA THR A 70 -8.73 -5.56 3.83
C THR A 70 -10.14 -5.05 3.49
N GLU A 71 -10.54 -5.11 2.23
CA GLU A 71 -11.90 -4.75 1.80
C GLU A 71 -12.93 -5.75 2.34
N HIS A 72 -12.62 -7.05 2.27
CA HIS A 72 -13.45 -8.11 2.81
C HIS A 72 -13.67 -7.95 4.33
N ASP A 73 -12.60 -7.73 5.09
CA ASP A 73 -12.66 -7.52 6.55
C ASP A 73 -13.51 -6.29 6.92
N LYS A 74 -13.44 -5.21 6.12
CA LYS A 74 -14.28 -4.03 6.30
C LYS A 74 -15.75 -4.33 6.03
N MET A 75 -16.05 -5.11 4.98
CA MET A 75 -17.41 -5.51 4.65
C MET A 75 -18.02 -6.37 5.76
N GLU A 76 -17.29 -7.38 6.24
CA GLU A 76 -17.67 -8.22 7.39
C GLU A 76 -17.99 -7.38 8.64
N LEU A 77 -17.12 -6.41 8.98
CA LEU A 77 -17.36 -5.52 10.11
C LEU A 77 -18.61 -4.64 9.91
N MET A 78 -18.85 -4.12 8.70
CA MET A 78 -20.07 -3.35 8.41
C MET A 78 -21.33 -4.20 8.57
N LEU A 79 -21.32 -5.45 8.10
CA LEU A 79 -22.45 -6.36 8.27
C LEU A 79 -22.74 -6.64 9.75
N LEU A 80 -21.69 -6.82 10.56
CA LEU A 80 -21.83 -6.96 12.01
C LEU A 80 -22.47 -5.70 12.62
N VAL A 81 -22.00 -4.51 12.26
CA VAL A 81 -22.55 -3.24 12.77
C VAL A 81 -24.03 -3.11 12.42
N ILE A 82 -24.40 -3.36 11.16
CA ILE A 82 -25.81 -3.35 10.73
C ILE A 82 -26.61 -4.34 11.57
N LYS A 83 -26.11 -5.57 11.75
CA LYS A 83 -26.81 -6.60 12.52
C LYS A 83 -27.04 -6.21 13.97
N VAL A 84 -26.03 -5.62 14.61
CA VAL A 84 -26.11 -5.12 15.99
C VAL A 84 -27.12 -3.98 16.07
N VAL A 85 -27.10 -3.03 15.13
CA VAL A 85 -28.07 -1.93 15.09
C VAL A 85 -29.50 -2.45 14.93
N GLU A 86 -29.74 -3.39 14.01
CA GLU A 86 -31.04 -4.03 13.85
C GLU A 86 -31.55 -4.63 15.17
N LEU A 87 -30.70 -5.42 15.83
CA LEU A 87 -31.04 -6.07 17.11
C LEU A 87 -31.34 -5.06 18.22
N LEU A 88 -30.61 -3.95 18.29
CA LEU A 88 -30.85 -2.89 19.27
C LEU A 88 -32.11 -2.06 18.99
N THR A 89 -32.55 -1.99 17.73
CA THR A 89 -33.76 -1.26 17.34
C THR A 89 -35.05 -2.05 17.53
N TRP A 90 -34.97 -3.36 17.78
CA TRP A 90 -36.16 -4.17 18.06
C TRP A 90 -36.82 -3.79 19.39
N ARG A 91 -38.15 -3.73 19.37
CA ARG A 91 -38.97 -3.57 20.58
C ARG A 91 -39.38 -4.95 21.08
N ASP A 92 -38.45 -5.63 21.73
CA ASP A 92 -38.63 -7.01 22.23
C ASP A 92 -38.26 -7.16 23.71
N GLU A 93 -38.63 -6.16 24.52
CA GLU A 93 -38.42 -6.18 25.99
C GLU A 93 -36.94 -6.37 26.41
N GLY A 94 -36.00 -6.01 25.54
CA GLY A 94 -34.56 -6.09 25.82
C GLY A 94 -33.89 -7.38 25.32
N ASN A 95 -34.64 -8.33 24.78
CA ASN A 95 -34.08 -9.55 24.20
C ASN A 95 -33.12 -9.26 23.01
N GLY A 96 -33.40 -8.21 22.23
CA GLY A 96 -32.57 -7.76 21.12
C GLY A 96 -31.24 -7.20 21.61
N HIS A 97 -31.23 -6.58 22.78
CA HIS A 97 -29.99 -6.12 23.41
C HIS A 97 -29.11 -7.29 23.84
N ILE A 98 -29.69 -8.34 24.42
CA ILE A 98 -28.96 -9.56 24.80
C ILE A 98 -28.35 -10.21 23.55
N ARG A 99 -29.16 -10.40 22.51
CA ARG A 99 -28.70 -11.00 21.24
C ARG A 99 -27.65 -10.15 20.53
N ALA A 100 -27.72 -8.82 20.63
CA ALA A 100 -26.71 -7.93 20.07
C ALA A 100 -25.35 -8.13 20.76
N ILE A 101 -25.35 -8.25 22.09
CA ILE A 101 -24.13 -8.52 22.88
C ILE A 101 -23.57 -9.90 22.54
N GLU A 102 -24.41 -10.92 22.45
CA GLU A 102 -24.00 -12.28 22.08
C GLU A 102 -23.41 -12.33 20.67
N THR A 103 -24.08 -11.72 19.69
CA THR A 103 -23.60 -11.63 18.29
C THR A 103 -22.24 -10.96 18.21
N LEU A 104 -22.07 -9.81 18.91
CA LEU A 104 -20.79 -9.10 18.94
C LEU A 104 -19.70 -9.95 19.62
N ARG A 105 -20.03 -10.63 20.73
CA ARG A 105 -19.08 -11.49 21.45
C ARG A 105 -18.64 -12.68 20.59
N GLU A 106 -19.57 -13.37 19.95
CA GLU A 106 -19.27 -14.49 19.06
C GLU A 106 -18.36 -14.05 17.91
N TRP A 107 -18.68 -12.91 17.29
CA TRP A 107 -17.87 -12.38 16.21
C TRP A 107 -16.44 -12.02 16.66
N LEU A 108 -16.28 -11.40 17.84
CA LEU A 108 -14.96 -11.10 18.42
C LEU A 108 -14.16 -12.35 18.79
N LEU A 109 -14.82 -13.43 19.20
CA LEU A 109 -14.15 -14.70 19.49
C LEU A 109 -13.58 -15.35 18.22
N LEU A 110 -14.31 -15.23 17.10
CA LEU A 110 -13.91 -15.83 15.82
C LEU A 110 -12.85 -14.99 15.08
N ASN A 111 -12.93 -13.67 15.17
CA ASN A 111 -12.12 -12.75 14.35
C ASN A 111 -11.07 -11.96 15.14
N GLY A 112 -11.07 -12.07 16.47
CA GLY A 112 -10.29 -11.18 17.35
C GLY A 112 -10.85 -9.76 17.37
N VAL A 113 -10.13 -8.83 18.00
CA VAL A 113 -10.51 -7.41 18.05
C VAL A 113 -9.91 -6.69 16.84
N PRO A 114 -10.72 -6.16 15.91
CA PRO A 114 -10.19 -5.45 14.75
C PRO A 114 -9.51 -4.16 15.16
N LYS A 115 -8.40 -3.82 14.49
CA LYS A 115 -7.67 -2.57 14.75
C LYS A 115 -8.56 -1.33 14.65
N ALA A 116 -9.47 -1.30 13.68
CA ALA A 116 -10.43 -0.21 13.52
C ALA A 116 -11.34 -0.02 14.74
N LEU A 117 -11.70 -1.12 15.43
CA LEU A 117 -12.49 -1.07 16.66
C LEU A 117 -11.66 -0.51 17.82
N ILE A 118 -10.38 -0.89 17.91
CA ILE A 118 -9.43 -0.35 18.90
C ILE A 118 -9.27 1.16 18.71
N GLU A 119 -9.01 1.61 17.49
CA GLU A 119 -8.86 3.03 17.15
C GLU A 119 -10.12 3.85 17.48
N LEU A 120 -11.32 3.28 17.25
CA LEU A 120 -12.59 3.90 17.63
C LEU A 120 -12.78 4.01 19.15
N LEU A 121 -12.37 2.99 19.90
CA LEU A 121 -12.45 3.00 21.37
C LEU A 121 -11.45 3.99 21.97
N ASP A 122 -10.23 4.05 21.44
CA ASP A 122 -9.20 5.00 21.85
C ASP A 122 -9.60 6.45 21.54
N ALA A 123 -10.24 6.70 20.38
CA ALA A 123 -10.73 8.03 20.00
C ALA A 123 -11.79 8.58 20.98
N LYS A 124 -12.59 7.71 21.62
CA LYS A 124 -13.58 8.13 22.64
C LYS A 124 -12.96 8.50 23.99
N GLY A 125 -11.70 8.14 24.26
CA GLY A 125 -11.03 8.41 25.53
C GLY A 125 -10.70 9.89 25.78
N HIS A 126 -10.77 10.74 24.76
CA HIS A 126 -10.27 12.13 24.84
C HIS A 126 -11.33 13.21 25.12
N GLU A 127 -12.62 12.87 25.21
CA GLU A 127 -13.70 13.84 25.49
C GLU A 127 -14.18 13.87 26.96
N GLY A 128 -13.41 13.28 27.89
CA GLY A 128 -13.85 13.08 29.28
C GLY A 128 -13.12 13.88 30.38
N SER A 129 -12.28 14.87 30.07
CA SER A 129 -11.60 15.69 31.09
C SER A 129 -12.10 17.14 31.07
N SER A 130 -13.33 17.32 31.57
CA SER A 130 -13.81 18.63 32.00
C SER A 130 -13.21 18.92 33.40
N PRO A 131 -12.43 20.00 33.59
CA PRO A 131 -11.93 20.36 34.90
C PRO A 131 -13.08 20.93 35.72
N THR A 132 -13.67 20.15 36.62
CA THR A 132 -14.50 20.70 37.69
C THR A 132 -13.62 21.59 38.56
N GLU A 133 -13.70 22.90 38.33
CA GLU A 133 -13.21 23.94 39.23
C GLU A 133 -13.79 23.72 40.63
N ARG A 134 -12.91 23.48 41.60
CA ARG A 134 -13.22 23.68 43.02
C ARG A 134 -13.39 25.19 43.25
N LYS A 135 -14.57 25.62 43.69
CA LYS A 135 -14.78 26.81 44.51
C LYS A 135 -16.10 26.69 45.27
N GLY A 136 -16.01 26.79 46.60
CA GLY A 136 -17.13 26.77 47.55
C GLY A 136 -16.69 26.19 48.88
#